data_AF-A0A977L204-F1
#
_entry.id   AF-A0A977L204-F1
#
_cell.length_a   1.000
_cell.length_b   1.000
_cell.length_c   1.000
_cell.angle_alpha   90.00
_cell.angle_beta   90.00
_cell.angle_gamma   90.00
#
_symmetry.space_group_name_H-M   'P 1'
#
loop_
_entity.id
_entity.type
_entity.pdbx_description
1 polymer ?
#
loop_
_entity_poly.entity_id
_entity_poly.type
_entity_poly.pdbx_seq_one_letter_code
_entity_poly.pdbx_strand_id
1 'polypeptide(L)'
;MTTAAVEEYKIMLSVGDTTFLDYRNIKEKREGYGPTGKGGNGLILHSALAIEPEKGQVLGLLWQKLWNREVKEKPPTDETAKQKKERQKEQRKAARQRPFEEKESYKWVEALNTCEKQVESSTRVIHVFDREGDVSEVFDSVRQLKHTGVLVRASHNRSLDRNSERLWQHLESEPIRFHQEIEIPSTGKRKARKVKLAVRFCSVNLRTPYRFDNRDPLNVGSVLNLWNE
;
A
#
# COMPACT_ATOMS: atom_id res chain seq x y z
N MET A 1 -13.43 4.79 -22.90
CA MET A 1 -13.23 4.11 -21.60
C MET A 1 -11.86 4.53 -21.05
N THR A 2 -11.64 4.55 -19.73
CA THR A 2 -10.37 5.02 -19.13
C THR A 2 -9.13 4.33 -19.72
N THR A 3 -9.22 3.02 -19.99
CA THR A 3 -8.12 2.24 -20.59
C THR A 3 -7.66 2.82 -21.92
N ALA A 4 -8.59 3.16 -22.83
CA ALA A 4 -8.25 3.77 -24.11
C ALA A 4 -7.50 5.10 -23.96
N ALA A 5 -7.86 5.94 -22.98
CA ALA A 5 -7.12 7.19 -22.71
C ALA A 5 -5.75 6.93 -22.09
N VAL A 6 -5.62 5.90 -21.26
CA VAL A 6 -4.36 5.48 -20.64
C VAL A 6 -3.39 4.92 -21.69
N GLU A 7 -3.91 4.20 -22.69
CA GLU A 7 -3.13 3.52 -23.73
C GLU A 7 -2.47 4.45 -24.75
N GLU A 8 -2.81 5.74 -24.73
CA GLU A 8 -2.13 6.79 -25.49
C GLU A 8 -0.74 7.14 -24.91
N TYR A 9 -0.44 6.68 -23.69
CA TYR A 9 0.79 7.02 -22.97
C TYR A 9 1.71 5.81 -22.80
N LYS A 10 3.03 6.03 -22.91
CA LYS A 10 4.01 4.94 -22.64
C LYS A 10 4.07 4.54 -21.17
N ILE A 11 3.84 5.49 -20.27
CA ILE A 11 3.90 5.30 -18.81
C ILE A 11 2.69 5.99 -18.19
N MET A 12 2.02 5.32 -17.27
CA MET A 12 0.88 5.84 -16.52
C MET A 12 1.04 5.61 -15.03
N LEU A 13 0.59 6.56 -14.20
CA LEU A 13 0.50 6.34 -12.75
C LEU A 13 -0.89 5.84 -12.38
N SER A 14 -0.95 4.78 -11.57
CA SER A 14 -2.19 4.26 -10.99
C SER A 14 -2.16 4.50 -9.49
N VAL A 15 -2.76 5.59 -9.03
CA VAL A 15 -2.75 5.98 -7.61
C VAL A 15 -3.82 5.19 -6.86
N GLY A 16 -3.37 4.37 -5.92
CA GLY A 16 -4.23 3.49 -5.12
C GLY A 16 -4.47 4.04 -3.72
N ASP A 17 -5.72 4.21 -3.31
CA ASP A 17 -6.07 4.58 -1.93
C ASP A 17 -7.43 3.99 -1.49
N THR A 18 -7.63 3.89 -0.18
CA THR A 18 -8.85 3.35 0.44
C THR A 18 -9.60 4.46 1.17
N THR A 19 -10.87 4.63 0.84
CA THR A 19 -11.79 5.52 1.56
C THR A 19 -12.91 4.74 2.25
N PHE A 20 -13.48 5.32 3.28
CA PHE A 20 -14.58 4.75 4.04
C PHE A 20 -15.85 5.57 3.79
N LEU A 21 -16.89 4.90 3.28
CA LEU A 21 -18.21 5.50 3.11
C LEU A 21 -19.00 5.26 4.38
N ASP A 22 -19.13 6.29 5.21
CA ASP A 22 -19.77 6.20 6.51
C ASP A 22 -21.28 6.44 6.45
N TYR A 23 -22.06 5.39 6.71
CA TYR A 23 -23.52 5.39 6.65
C TYR A 23 -24.16 5.11 8.01
N ARG A 24 -23.47 5.41 9.12
CA ARG A 24 -23.96 5.17 10.50
C ARG A 24 -25.40 5.60 10.76
N ASN A 25 -25.83 6.71 10.15
CA ASN A 25 -27.15 7.29 10.37
C ASN A 25 -28.24 6.71 9.46
N ILE A 26 -27.89 5.93 8.43
CA ILE A 26 -28.84 5.27 7.53
C ILE A 26 -29.19 3.91 8.14
N LYS A 27 -30.34 3.83 8.81
CA LYS A 27 -30.76 2.62 9.53
C LYS A 27 -31.43 1.58 8.63
N GLU A 28 -32.07 2.00 7.53
CA GLU A 28 -32.85 1.09 6.67
C GLU A 28 -32.01 0.04 5.93
N LYS A 29 -30.73 0.32 5.66
CA LYS A 29 -29.82 -0.58 4.90
C LYS A 29 -28.67 -1.13 5.75
N ARG A 30 -28.85 -1.17 7.07
CA ARG A 30 -27.78 -1.46 8.03
C ARG A 30 -27.17 -2.86 7.88
N GLU A 31 -27.95 -3.83 7.41
CA GLU A 31 -27.50 -5.21 7.18
C GLU A 31 -26.48 -5.32 6.04
N GLY A 32 -26.52 -4.41 5.06
CA GLY A 32 -25.56 -4.36 3.95
C GLY A 32 -24.26 -3.62 4.29
N TYR A 33 -24.11 -3.14 5.53
CA TYR A 33 -22.97 -2.35 5.97
C TYR A 33 -22.12 -3.12 6.98
N GLY A 34 -20.90 -2.64 7.21
CA GLY A 34 -19.98 -3.24 8.15
C GLY A 34 -19.17 -2.21 8.93
N PRO A 35 -18.46 -2.62 10.00
CA PRO A 35 -17.68 -1.71 10.81
C PRO A 35 -16.52 -1.07 10.03
N THR A 36 -16.45 0.25 10.01
CA THR A 36 -15.35 1.01 9.35
C THR A 36 -14.27 1.49 10.34
N GLY A 37 -14.52 1.35 11.65
CA GLY A 37 -13.60 1.76 12.73
C GLY A 37 -14.12 2.97 13.52
N LYS A 38 -13.64 3.18 14.74
CA LYS A 38 -14.06 4.27 15.65
C LYS A 38 -15.60 4.42 15.80
N GLY A 39 -16.33 3.30 15.76
CA GLY A 39 -17.79 3.26 15.84
C GLY A 39 -18.53 3.50 14.52
N GLY A 40 -17.80 3.74 13.41
CA GLY A 40 -18.29 3.84 12.03
C GLY A 40 -18.95 2.55 11.52
N ASN A 41 -19.94 2.70 10.64
CA ASN A 41 -20.65 1.61 9.98
C ASN A 41 -21.00 2.00 8.54
N GLY A 42 -20.55 1.23 7.56
CA GLY A 42 -20.74 1.56 6.16
C GLY A 42 -19.94 0.65 5.24
N LEU A 43 -19.37 1.22 4.18
CA LEU A 43 -18.62 0.49 3.15
C LEU A 43 -17.17 0.97 3.06
N ILE A 44 -16.32 0.11 2.50
CA ILE A 44 -14.92 0.39 2.20
C ILE A 44 -14.79 0.40 0.68
N LEU A 45 -14.19 1.46 0.14
CA LEU A 45 -13.96 1.65 -1.27
C LEU A 45 -12.46 1.79 -1.52
N HIS A 46 -11.87 0.85 -2.24
CA HIS A 46 -10.51 0.98 -2.77
C HIS A 46 -10.58 1.37 -4.24
N SER A 47 -9.80 2.37 -4.64
CA SER A 47 -9.79 2.90 -6.01
C SER A 47 -8.37 2.94 -6.57
N ALA A 48 -8.25 2.71 -7.87
CA ALA A 48 -7.04 2.89 -8.66
C ALA A 48 -7.29 3.99 -9.70
N LEU A 49 -6.77 5.19 -9.46
CA LEU A 49 -6.97 6.38 -10.28
C LEU A 49 -5.79 6.57 -11.25
N ALA A 50 -6.07 6.62 -12.55
CA ALA A 50 -5.07 6.91 -13.58
C ALA A 50 -4.71 8.39 -13.63
N ILE A 51 -3.42 8.68 -13.54
CA ILE A 51 -2.84 10.02 -13.61
C ILE A 51 -1.65 10.02 -14.56
N GLU A 52 -1.69 10.94 -15.51
CA GLU A 52 -0.59 11.22 -16.42
C GLU A 52 0.59 11.83 -15.63
N PRO A 53 1.82 11.29 -15.76
CA PRO A 53 2.92 11.61 -14.85
C PRO A 53 3.53 13.01 -15.00
N GLU A 54 3.52 13.63 -16.18
CA GLU A 54 4.22 14.90 -16.44
C GLU A 54 3.44 16.12 -15.94
N LYS A 55 2.15 16.19 -16.28
CA LYS A 55 1.25 17.31 -15.97
C LYS A 55 0.30 16.99 -14.82
N GLY A 56 0.21 15.73 -14.41
CA GLY A 56 -0.71 15.30 -13.35
C GLY A 56 -2.17 15.26 -13.80
N GLN A 57 -2.43 15.14 -15.12
CA GLN A 57 -3.79 15.08 -15.63
C GLN A 57 -4.48 13.79 -15.17
N VAL A 58 -5.66 13.92 -14.57
CA VAL A 58 -6.49 12.77 -14.20
C VAL A 58 -7.19 12.24 -15.45
N LEU A 59 -6.94 10.97 -15.78
CA LEU A 59 -7.55 10.32 -16.94
C LEU A 59 -8.82 9.53 -16.59
N GLY A 60 -8.93 9.07 -15.33
CA GLY A 60 -10.12 8.38 -14.83
C GLY A 60 -9.79 7.20 -13.93
N LEU A 61 -10.82 6.43 -13.58
CA LEU A 61 -10.66 5.23 -12.75
C LEU A 61 -10.31 4.02 -13.63
N LEU A 62 -9.25 3.30 -13.27
CA LEU A 62 -8.89 2.01 -13.87
C LEU A 62 -9.61 0.87 -13.17
N TRP A 63 -9.75 0.96 -11.85
CA TRP A 63 -10.32 -0.12 -11.06
C TRP A 63 -10.89 0.42 -9.75
N GLN A 64 -11.95 -0.22 -9.26
CA GLN A 64 -12.51 0.03 -7.93
C GLN A 64 -13.05 -1.27 -7.33
N LYS A 65 -12.98 -1.36 -6.00
CA LYS A 65 -13.63 -2.42 -5.23
C LYS A 65 -14.35 -1.84 -4.03
N LEU A 66 -15.60 -2.26 -3.87
CA LEU A 66 -16.49 -1.89 -2.79
C LEU A 66 -16.84 -3.12 -1.96
N TRP A 67 -16.66 -3.06 -0.65
CA TRP A 67 -17.02 -4.16 0.26
C TRP A 67 -17.37 -3.65 1.66
N ASN A 68 -17.92 -4.52 2.49
CA ASN A 68 -18.14 -4.30 3.91
C ASN A 68 -17.38 -5.34 4.74
N ARG A 69 -17.05 -4.99 5.99
CA ARG A 69 -16.49 -5.95 6.96
C ARG A 69 -17.60 -6.75 7.62
N GLU A 70 -17.32 -8.00 7.94
CA GLU A 70 -18.16 -8.77 8.83
C GLU A 70 -18.16 -8.18 10.25
N VAL A 71 -19.32 -8.20 10.89
CA VAL A 71 -19.45 -7.84 12.30
C VAL A 71 -18.85 -8.96 13.14
N LYS A 72 -17.80 -8.65 13.88
CA LYS A 72 -17.18 -9.61 14.81
C LYS A 72 -17.92 -9.63 16.14
N GLU A 73 -18.00 -10.82 16.74
CA GLU A 73 -18.50 -10.97 18.10
C GLU A 73 -17.73 -10.09 19.08
N LYS A 74 -18.46 -9.46 20.00
CA LYS A 74 -17.86 -8.63 21.03
C LYS A 74 -17.09 -9.50 22.03
N PRO A 75 -15.97 -9.01 22.57
CA PRO A 75 -15.33 -9.67 23.71
C PRO A 75 -16.32 -9.90 24.86
N PRO A 76 -16.16 -10.98 25.65
CA PRO A 76 -16.79 -11.08 26.97
C PRO A 76 -16.41 -9.86 27.83
N THR A 77 -17.37 -9.33 28.61
CA THR A 77 -17.16 -8.13 29.43
C THR A 77 -16.38 -8.40 30.73
N ASP A 78 -16.33 -9.66 31.15
CA ASP A 78 -15.74 -10.17 32.39
C ASP A 78 -14.43 -10.94 32.15
N GLU A 79 -13.81 -10.81 30.97
CA GLU A 79 -12.57 -11.51 30.66
C GLU A 79 -11.39 -11.07 31.56
N THR A 80 -10.68 -12.04 32.15
CA THR A 80 -9.41 -11.79 32.82
C THR A 80 -8.32 -11.40 31.80
N ALA A 81 -7.26 -10.74 32.25
CA ALA A 81 -6.12 -10.38 31.39
C ALA A 81 -5.48 -11.59 30.70
N LYS A 82 -5.48 -12.77 31.35
CA LYS A 82 -4.98 -14.03 30.77
C LYS A 82 -5.87 -14.52 29.64
N GLN A 83 -7.18 -14.62 29.87
CA GLN A 83 -8.17 -15.02 28.85
C GLN A 83 -8.13 -14.08 27.64
N LYS A 84 -8.03 -12.77 27.87
CA LYS A 84 -7.86 -11.75 26.82
C LYS A 84 -6.63 -12.03 25.96
N LYS A 85 -5.49 -12.34 26.59
CA LYS A 85 -4.23 -12.63 25.88
C LYS A 85 -4.33 -13.92 25.05
N GLU A 86 -4.95 -14.96 25.59
CA GLU A 86 -5.19 -16.23 24.88
C GLU A 86 -6.09 -16.04 23.67
N ARG A 87 -7.25 -15.39 23.84
CA ARG A 87 -8.17 -15.03 22.75
C ARG A 87 -7.48 -14.24 21.65
N GLN A 88 -6.71 -13.20 22.00
CA GLN A 88 -5.96 -12.41 21.01
C GLN A 88 -4.89 -13.24 20.29
N LYS A 89 -4.23 -14.18 20.97
CA LYS A 89 -3.25 -15.08 20.37
C LYS A 89 -3.92 -16.00 19.34
N GLU A 90 -5.07 -16.57 19.67
CA GLU A 90 -5.87 -17.40 18.76
C GLU A 90 -6.35 -16.61 17.54
N GLN A 91 -6.91 -15.41 17.75
CA GLN A 91 -7.31 -14.52 16.65
C GLN A 91 -6.15 -14.17 15.72
N ARG A 92 -4.96 -13.87 16.28
CA ARG A 92 -3.74 -13.61 15.48
C ARG A 92 -3.30 -14.85 14.71
N LYS A 93 -3.41 -16.04 15.30
CA LYS A 93 -3.09 -17.32 14.65
C LYS A 93 -4.04 -17.56 13.47
N ALA A 94 -5.35 -17.46 13.69
CA ALA A 94 -6.36 -17.59 12.65
C ALA A 94 -6.15 -16.57 11.51
N ALA A 95 -5.92 -15.29 11.84
CA ALA A 95 -5.64 -14.25 10.84
C ALA A 95 -4.38 -14.52 10.00
N ARG A 96 -3.34 -15.17 10.58
CA ARG A 96 -2.14 -15.55 9.85
C ARG A 96 -2.37 -16.73 8.90
N GLN A 97 -3.19 -17.69 9.31
CA GLN A 97 -3.52 -18.89 8.53
C GLN A 97 -4.51 -18.61 7.40
N ARG A 98 -5.27 -17.52 7.47
CA ARG A 98 -6.17 -17.11 6.40
C ARG A 98 -5.41 -16.99 5.06
N PRO A 99 -5.98 -17.52 3.95
CA PRO A 99 -5.47 -17.26 2.59
C PRO A 99 -5.27 -15.76 2.35
N PHE A 100 -4.30 -15.40 1.51
CA PHE A 100 -3.96 -14.00 1.31
C PHE A 100 -5.10 -13.25 0.60
N GLU A 101 -5.77 -13.91 -0.32
CA GLU A 101 -6.89 -13.43 -1.14
C GLU A 101 -8.09 -12.98 -0.29
N GLU A 102 -8.27 -13.57 0.89
CA GLU A 102 -9.34 -13.20 1.82
C GLU A 102 -8.93 -12.08 2.81
N LYS A 103 -7.69 -11.61 2.76
CA LYS A 103 -7.22 -10.49 3.59
C LYS A 103 -7.51 -9.18 2.87
N GLU A 104 -7.86 -8.14 3.62
CA GLU A 104 -8.09 -6.81 3.03
C GLU A 104 -6.87 -6.25 2.30
N SER A 105 -5.66 -6.66 2.68
CA SER A 105 -4.42 -6.30 1.99
C SER A 105 -4.34 -6.85 0.55
N TYR A 106 -5.17 -7.84 0.19
CA TYR A 106 -5.23 -8.35 -1.18
C TYR A 106 -5.70 -7.30 -2.19
N LYS A 107 -6.44 -6.27 -1.74
CA LYS A 107 -6.92 -5.16 -2.56
C LYS A 107 -5.83 -4.56 -3.47
N TRP A 108 -4.59 -4.50 -2.99
CA TRP A 108 -3.44 -4.00 -3.73
C TRP A 108 -3.06 -4.92 -4.89
N VAL A 109 -2.90 -6.22 -4.61
CA VAL A 109 -2.52 -7.25 -5.61
C VAL A 109 -3.65 -7.49 -6.62
N GLU A 110 -4.90 -7.45 -6.16
CA GLU A 110 -6.07 -7.51 -7.03
C GLU A 110 -6.08 -6.35 -8.04
N ALA A 111 -5.84 -5.11 -7.58
CA ALA A 111 -5.73 -3.95 -8.45
C ALA A 111 -4.59 -4.11 -9.48
N LEU A 112 -3.40 -4.57 -9.06
CA LEU A 112 -2.27 -4.83 -9.99
C LEU A 112 -2.69 -5.82 -11.10
N ASN A 113 -3.20 -6.98 -10.69
CA ASN A 113 -3.54 -8.06 -11.62
C ASN A 113 -4.71 -7.70 -12.54
N THR A 114 -5.68 -6.93 -12.05
CA THR A 114 -6.80 -6.48 -12.88
C THR A 114 -6.34 -5.42 -13.88
N CYS A 115 -5.53 -4.44 -13.46
CA CYS A 115 -5.02 -3.41 -14.37
C CYS A 115 -4.08 -3.99 -15.44
N GLU A 116 -3.18 -4.92 -15.08
CA GLU A 116 -2.31 -5.61 -16.05
C GLU A 116 -3.11 -6.28 -17.18
N LYS A 117 -4.26 -6.88 -16.86
CA LYS A 117 -5.12 -7.57 -17.83
C LYS A 117 -5.96 -6.62 -18.69
N GLN A 118 -6.26 -5.43 -18.18
CA GLN A 118 -7.16 -4.47 -18.81
C GLN A 118 -6.45 -3.43 -19.66
N VAL A 119 -5.20 -3.10 -19.34
CA VAL A 119 -4.39 -2.11 -20.04
C VAL A 119 -3.42 -2.83 -20.97
N GLU A 120 -3.37 -2.40 -22.22
CA GLU A 120 -2.45 -2.95 -23.21
C GLU A 120 -0.97 -2.84 -22.79
N SER A 121 -0.20 -3.87 -23.17
CA SER A 121 1.23 -3.98 -22.81
C SER A 121 2.13 -2.89 -23.40
N SER A 122 1.62 -2.10 -24.34
CA SER A 122 2.26 -0.89 -24.85
C SER A 122 2.42 0.20 -23.78
N THR A 123 1.61 0.14 -22.72
CA THR A 123 1.60 1.11 -21.62
C THR A 123 2.12 0.47 -20.34
N ARG A 124 3.17 1.06 -19.78
CA ARG A 124 3.67 0.66 -18.46
C ARG A 124 2.87 1.33 -17.34
N VAL A 125 2.16 0.54 -16.53
CA VAL A 125 1.37 1.05 -15.41
C VAL A 125 2.21 1.01 -14.13
N ILE A 126 2.49 2.16 -13.53
CA ILE A 126 3.19 2.28 -12.25
C ILE A 126 2.17 2.58 -11.16
N HIS A 127 1.92 1.60 -10.30
CA HIS A 127 1.03 1.79 -9.17
C HIS A 127 1.71 2.55 -8.03
N VAL A 128 1.06 3.60 -7.53
CA VAL A 128 1.58 4.44 -6.45
C VAL A 128 0.78 4.20 -5.19
N PHE A 129 1.41 3.62 -4.17
CA PHE A 129 0.77 3.24 -2.92
C PHE A 129 1.43 3.90 -1.71
N ASP A 130 0.62 4.12 -0.68
CA ASP A 130 1.09 4.62 0.61
C ASP A 130 1.73 3.49 1.46
N ARG A 131 1.87 3.72 2.77
CA ARG A 131 2.48 2.75 3.68
C ARG A 131 1.67 1.47 3.87
N GLU A 132 0.37 1.48 3.63
CA GLU A 132 -0.45 0.27 3.70
C GLU A 132 -0.18 -0.67 2.53
N GLY A 133 0.33 -0.15 1.41
CA GLY A 133 0.75 -0.94 0.25
C GLY A 133 2.10 -1.65 0.41
N ASP A 134 2.84 -1.40 1.50
CA ASP A 134 4.14 -2.04 1.78
C ASP A 134 3.97 -3.49 2.24
N VAL A 135 3.43 -4.32 1.35
CA VAL A 135 3.11 -5.73 1.58
C VAL A 135 3.99 -6.57 0.65
N SER A 136 4.60 -7.66 1.15
CA SER A 136 5.55 -8.44 0.34
C SER A 136 4.91 -9.03 -0.92
N GLU A 137 3.64 -9.38 -0.84
CA GLU A 137 2.82 -9.94 -1.90
C GLU A 137 2.66 -8.96 -3.09
N VAL A 138 2.73 -7.65 -2.85
CA VAL A 138 2.73 -6.62 -3.92
C VAL A 138 3.99 -6.76 -4.76
N PHE A 139 5.17 -6.80 -4.13
CA PHE A 139 6.45 -6.96 -4.83
C PHE A 139 6.57 -8.33 -5.51
N ASP A 140 6.06 -9.38 -4.85
CA ASP A 140 6.02 -10.74 -5.39
C ASP A 140 5.17 -10.82 -6.67
N SER A 141 4.00 -10.16 -6.66
CA SER A 141 3.12 -10.06 -7.81
C SER A 141 3.78 -9.31 -8.96
N VAL A 142 4.40 -8.15 -8.72
CA VAL A 142 5.08 -7.34 -9.76
C VAL A 142 6.13 -8.13 -10.53
N ARG A 143 6.90 -9.01 -9.86
CA ARG A 143 7.89 -9.89 -10.52
C ARG A 143 7.27 -10.76 -11.63
N GLN A 144 5.99 -11.09 -11.52
CA GLN A 144 5.28 -11.98 -12.44
C GLN A 144 4.54 -11.21 -13.55
N LEU A 145 4.43 -9.89 -13.42
CA LEU A 145 3.74 -9.01 -14.37
C LEU A 145 4.74 -8.47 -15.40
N LYS A 146 4.25 -8.17 -16.61
CA LYS A 146 5.08 -7.80 -17.76
C LYS A 146 5.27 -6.29 -17.87
N HIS A 147 4.18 -5.54 -17.73
CA HIS A 147 4.17 -4.09 -17.92
C HIS A 147 3.70 -3.31 -16.69
N THR A 148 3.59 -3.96 -15.54
CA THR A 148 3.28 -3.32 -14.26
C THR A 148 4.54 -3.03 -13.44
N GLY A 149 4.53 -1.91 -12.72
CA GLY A 149 5.51 -1.54 -11.71
C GLY A 149 4.84 -0.94 -10.47
N VAL A 150 5.60 -0.75 -9.39
CA VAL A 150 5.08 -0.13 -8.16
C VAL A 150 6.06 0.91 -7.61
N LEU A 151 5.50 1.96 -7.01
CA LEU A 151 6.16 2.90 -6.11
C LEU A 151 5.40 2.87 -4.80
N VAL A 152 6.05 2.35 -3.75
CA VAL A 152 5.41 2.15 -2.44
C VAL A 152 6.18 2.90 -1.38
N ARG A 153 5.46 3.62 -0.51
CA ARG A 153 6.10 4.24 0.66
C ARG A 153 6.45 3.18 1.69
N ALA A 154 7.74 2.94 1.91
CA ALA A 154 8.19 1.96 2.88
C ALA A 154 7.66 2.23 4.31
N SER A 155 7.22 1.15 4.96
CA SER A 155 6.70 1.06 6.33
C SER A 155 7.54 0.10 7.17
N HIS A 156 8.18 -0.90 6.54
CA HIS A 156 8.94 -1.95 7.21
C HIS A 156 10.46 -1.84 7.01
N ASN A 157 11.22 -2.10 8.08
CA ASN A 157 12.67 -2.28 8.00
C ASN A 157 13.01 -3.71 7.52
N ARG A 158 12.88 -3.91 6.22
CA ARG A 158 13.02 -5.22 5.57
C ARG A 158 14.47 -5.71 5.65
N SER A 159 14.63 -7.02 5.74
CA SER A 159 15.96 -7.66 5.65
C SER A 159 16.42 -7.72 4.20
N LEU A 160 17.69 -7.43 3.97
CA LEU A 160 18.31 -7.55 2.64
C LEU A 160 18.96 -8.92 2.45
N ASP A 161 19.53 -9.48 3.51
CA ASP A 161 20.28 -10.73 3.43
C ASP A 161 19.98 -11.69 4.61
N ARG A 162 20.77 -12.77 4.70
CA ARG A 162 20.73 -13.72 5.81
C ARG A 162 21.52 -13.24 7.03
N ASN A 163 22.46 -12.31 6.86
CA ASN A 163 23.33 -11.79 7.92
C ASN A 163 22.71 -10.63 8.72
N SER A 164 21.41 -10.39 8.54
CA SER A 164 20.61 -9.40 9.26
C SER A 164 20.83 -7.96 8.83
N GLU A 165 21.39 -7.71 7.64
CA GLU A 165 21.42 -6.36 7.08
C GLU A 165 19.98 -5.86 6.85
N ARG A 166 19.77 -4.59 7.20
CA ARG A 166 18.47 -3.93 7.25
C ARG A 166 18.40 -2.78 6.27
N LEU A 167 17.27 -2.70 5.55
CA LEU A 167 17.02 -1.73 4.48
C LEU A 167 17.35 -0.28 4.90
N TRP A 168 16.87 0.16 6.07
CA TRP A 168 17.07 1.55 6.49
C TRP A 168 18.54 1.86 6.76
N GLN A 169 19.23 0.98 7.49
CA GLN A 169 20.66 1.15 7.81
C GLN A 169 21.51 1.12 6.53
N HIS A 170 21.20 0.22 5.60
CA HIS A 170 21.87 0.15 4.31
C HIS A 170 21.71 1.45 3.51
N LEU A 171 20.47 1.96 3.39
CA LEU A 171 20.20 3.22 2.68
C LEU A 171 20.81 4.45 3.36
N GLU A 172 20.92 4.47 4.69
CA GLU A 172 21.61 5.54 5.41
C GLU A 172 23.11 5.55 5.13
N SER A 173 23.71 4.38 4.90
CA SER A 173 25.14 4.24 4.57
C SER A 173 25.49 4.66 3.14
N GLU A 174 24.53 4.61 2.21
CA GLU A 174 24.73 4.98 0.80
C GLU A 174 25.05 6.46 0.62
N PRO A 175 26.02 6.88 -0.22
CA PRO A 175 26.36 8.29 -0.38
C PRO A 175 25.14 9.15 -0.78
N ILE A 176 25.09 10.38 -0.26
CA ILE A 176 24.09 11.36 -0.69
C ILE A 176 24.27 11.60 -2.19
N ARG A 177 23.22 11.33 -2.97
CA ARG A 177 23.24 11.48 -4.43
C ARG A 177 22.97 12.93 -4.82
N PHE A 178 22.02 13.57 -4.14
CA PHE A 178 21.74 15.00 -4.28
C PHE A 178 20.94 15.53 -3.08
N HIS A 179 20.79 16.85 -3.04
CA HIS A 179 19.88 17.51 -2.11
C HIS A 179 18.70 18.10 -2.86
N GLN A 180 17.50 17.99 -2.29
CA GLN A 180 16.28 18.57 -2.81
C GLN A 180 15.73 19.57 -1.81
N GLU A 181 15.49 20.80 -2.22
CA GLU A 181 14.73 21.75 -1.42
C GLU A 181 13.23 21.62 -1.72
N ILE A 182 12.43 21.60 -0.66
CA ILE A 182 10.97 21.64 -0.76
C ILE A 182 10.42 22.77 0.11
N GLU A 183 9.39 23.44 -0.40
CA GLU A 183 8.62 24.39 0.38
C GLU A 183 7.48 23.65 1.07
N ILE A 184 7.44 23.73 2.40
CA ILE A 184 6.35 23.15 3.16
C ILE A 184 5.39 24.27 3.52
N PRO A 185 4.14 24.23 3.02
CA PRO A 185 3.18 25.31 3.24
C PRO A 185 2.83 25.43 4.72
N SER A 186 2.29 26.59 5.10
CA SER A 186 1.77 26.78 6.46
C SER A 186 0.52 25.94 6.71
N THR A 187 0.28 25.60 7.96
CA THR A 187 -1.00 25.07 8.45
C THR A 187 -1.40 25.86 9.68
N GLY A 188 -2.62 25.68 10.20
CA GLY A 188 -3.06 26.35 11.43
C GLY A 188 -2.15 26.12 12.66
N LYS A 189 -1.23 25.14 12.60
CA LYS A 189 -0.28 24.83 13.68
C LYS A 189 1.19 24.99 13.30
N ARG A 190 1.54 25.27 12.05
CA ARG A 190 2.94 25.26 11.57
C ARG A 190 3.18 26.37 10.54
N LYS A 191 4.23 27.18 10.74
CA LYS A 191 4.65 28.19 9.76
C LYS A 191 5.19 27.53 8.47
N ALA A 192 5.06 28.25 7.36
CA ALA A 192 5.71 27.86 6.12
C ALA A 192 7.23 27.87 6.31
N ARG A 193 7.92 26.89 5.72
CA ARG A 193 9.38 26.80 5.78
C ARG A 193 9.94 26.07 4.58
N LYS A 194 11.14 26.45 4.17
CA LYS A 194 11.96 25.69 3.23
C LYS A 194 12.72 24.61 3.97
N VAL A 195 12.86 23.46 3.33
CA VAL A 195 13.51 22.30 3.93
C VAL A 195 14.39 21.65 2.88
N LYS A 196 15.63 21.38 3.27
CA LYS A 196 16.59 20.65 2.46
C LYS A 196 16.57 19.17 2.83
N LEU A 197 16.28 18.34 1.84
CA LEU A 197 16.26 16.89 1.95
C LEU A 197 17.53 16.32 1.33
N ALA A 198 18.22 15.43 2.04
CA ALA A 198 19.25 14.59 1.44
C ALA A 198 18.59 13.36 0.81
N VAL A 199 18.89 13.11 -0.47
CA VAL A 199 18.35 11.97 -1.21
C VAL A 199 19.45 10.93 -1.43
N ARG A 200 19.17 9.70 -1.00
CA ARG A 200 20.00 8.52 -1.19
C ARG A 200 19.18 7.48 -1.94
N PHE A 201 19.79 6.77 -2.88
CA PHE A 201 19.12 5.66 -3.55
C PHE A 201 20.12 4.60 -4.02
N CYS A 202 19.68 3.35 -3.99
CA CYS A 202 20.39 2.20 -4.53
C CYS A 202 19.41 1.11 -4.95
N SER A 203 19.88 0.14 -5.74
CA SER A 203 19.14 -1.11 -5.98
C SER A 203 19.47 -2.08 -4.85
N VAL A 204 18.44 -2.74 -4.31
CA VAL A 204 18.59 -3.73 -3.25
C VAL A 204 17.78 -4.97 -3.56
N ASN A 205 18.19 -6.08 -2.96
CA ASN A 205 17.46 -7.34 -3.01
C ASN A 205 16.78 -7.54 -1.65
N LEU A 206 15.46 -7.41 -1.60
CA LEU A 206 14.72 -7.68 -0.37
C LEU A 206 14.63 -9.20 -0.19
N ARG A 207 14.87 -9.65 1.04
CA ARG A 207 14.70 -11.05 1.38
C ARG A 207 13.24 -11.46 1.31
N THR A 208 12.99 -12.52 0.55
CA THR A 208 11.65 -13.07 0.35
C THR A 208 11.18 -13.82 1.60
N PRO A 209 10.00 -13.48 2.17
CA PRO A 209 9.44 -14.15 3.34
C PRO A 209 9.33 -15.68 3.17
N TYR A 210 9.45 -16.43 4.27
CA TYR A 210 9.38 -17.91 4.29
C TYR A 210 8.10 -18.54 3.73
N ARG A 211 7.01 -17.77 3.65
CA ARG A 211 5.70 -18.22 3.18
C ARG A 211 5.55 -18.29 1.66
N PHE A 212 6.51 -17.76 0.90
CA PHE A 212 6.51 -17.84 -0.56
C PHE A 212 7.31 -19.04 -1.04
N ASP A 213 6.77 -19.74 -2.03
CA ASP A 213 7.42 -20.87 -2.69
C ASP A 213 8.64 -20.41 -3.50
N ASN A 214 8.48 -19.36 -4.31
CA ASN A 214 9.61 -18.71 -4.97
C ASN A 214 10.45 -17.97 -3.93
N ARG A 215 11.69 -18.43 -3.74
CA ARG A 215 12.65 -17.91 -2.74
C ARG A 215 13.59 -16.87 -3.31
N ASP A 216 13.50 -16.55 -4.61
CA ASP A 216 14.35 -15.56 -5.25
C ASP A 216 14.14 -14.21 -4.59
N PRO A 217 15.24 -13.44 -4.35
CA PRO A 217 15.12 -12.12 -3.77
C PRO A 217 14.27 -11.18 -4.63
N LEU A 218 13.59 -10.25 -3.97
CA LEU A 218 12.78 -9.24 -4.64
C LEU A 218 13.68 -8.05 -4.95
N ASN A 219 14.08 -7.90 -6.21
CA ASN A 219 14.90 -6.76 -6.65
C ASN A 219 14.04 -5.49 -6.71
N VAL A 220 14.47 -4.45 -6.00
CA VAL A 220 13.76 -3.16 -5.95
C VAL A 220 14.74 -1.99 -5.99
N GLY A 221 14.33 -0.90 -6.65
CA GLY A 221 14.94 0.40 -6.41
C GLY A 221 14.47 0.94 -5.07
N SER A 222 15.39 1.44 -4.25
CA SER A 222 15.08 2.01 -2.94
C SER A 222 15.57 3.44 -2.84
N VAL A 223 14.75 4.32 -2.28
CA VAL A 223 15.05 5.74 -2.08
C VAL A 223 14.80 6.09 -0.61
N LEU A 224 15.78 6.76 0.00
CA LEU A 224 15.67 7.31 1.35
C LEU A 224 15.84 8.82 1.29
N ASN A 225 14.86 9.52 1.88
CA ASN A 225 14.89 10.97 2.06
C ASN A 225 15.04 11.28 3.55
N LEU A 226 16.11 11.98 3.91
CA LEU A 226 16.37 12.43 5.27
C LEU A 226 16.32 13.95 5.33
N TRP A 227 15.80 14.46 6.44
CA TRP A 227 15.87 15.89 6.76
C TRP A 227 17.32 16.18 7.14
N ASN A 228 17.96 17.10 6.41
CA ASN A 228 19.13 17.74 6.96
C ASN A 228 18.65 18.93 7.81
N GLU A 229 19.16 19.03 9.03
CA GLU A 229 18.88 20.11 9.98
C GLU A 229 19.20 21.50 9.40
#